data_AF-A0A6J6G4U8-F1
#
_entry.id   AF-A0A6J6G4U8-F1
#
_cell.length_a   1.000
_cell.length_b   1.000
_cell.length_c   1.000
_cell.angle_alpha   90.00
_cell.angle_beta   90.00
_cell.angle_gamma   90.00
#
_symmetry.space_group_name_H-M   'P 1'
#
loop_
_entity.id
_entity.type
_entity.pdbx_description
1 polymer ?
#
loop_
_entity_poly.entity_id
_entity_poly.type
_entity_poly.pdbx_seq_one_letter_code
_entity_poly.pdbx_strand_id
1 'polypeptide(L)'
;MIEPWNPWLAVLPFMVFVLLIAEVVTPVLRSSPKRRSTMFILAVAVGSYCVQCHAGYVPLVLAALFGAFSVLIYDVHRKRLIVQTAGISLLVGLVMWCPSILDQWRRTPGNLSVLWQHFASPSEPTIAFGSAVRVIATQMNILGPWLTGPGAHAPSETWARYPGFIAFVALVLFVALLARRRGLSDLLRMQMMFCSFLIVGIVTVSRIFGPYFEYTIRWFWILSALTIAHSCFALCRMFTILQWLKAKRLLTTLAVAVVGTLLVTSAVQAHQRVHLPGPTDSLIVGELIPQAMERLDHQSSYLLRMYDPYTLNATGFGSLLELERQGFDVGVESFFAAAALPHRIRRELSVDEILWVVVGPAIARADLDQALTKIAHVDPRTAQEAILAEQLLNDIREGLVAADRSELVPALDTPGASLLFVEPALPAPIAEMVRQLILLGQPVAMYAVTPGITVASLQ
;
A
#
# COMPACT_ATOMS: atom_id res chain seq x y z
N MET A 1 -0.42 7.23 14.32
CA MET A 1 -0.92 5.99 13.69
C MET A 1 0.26 5.07 13.38
N ILE A 2 0.46 4.02 14.17
CA ILE A 2 1.29 2.86 13.77
C ILE A 2 0.28 1.74 13.58
N GLU A 3 -0.29 1.65 12.39
CA GLU A 3 -0.98 0.43 12.00
C GLU A 3 0.08 -0.61 11.61
N PRO A 4 0.11 -1.78 12.28
CA PRO A 4 1.09 -2.83 11.98
C PRO A 4 0.92 -3.43 10.58
N TRP A 5 -0.23 -3.20 9.92
CA TRP A 5 -0.57 -3.67 8.57
C TRP A 5 -0.52 -2.56 7.54
N ASN A 6 0.59 -1.82 7.53
CA ASN A 6 0.83 -0.77 6.57
C ASN A 6 1.92 -1.22 5.56
N PRO A 7 1.54 -1.68 4.34
CA PRO A 7 2.51 -2.12 3.32
C PRO A 7 3.44 -0.98 2.85
N TRP A 8 3.06 0.28 3.10
CA TRP A 8 3.87 1.45 2.81
C TRP A 8 5.14 1.50 3.66
N LEU A 9 5.12 0.93 4.87
CA LEU A 9 6.28 0.89 5.77
C LEU A 9 7.46 0.11 5.17
N ALA A 10 7.21 -0.80 4.22
CA ALA A 10 8.27 -1.58 3.58
C ALA A 10 8.90 -0.90 2.36
N VAL A 11 8.30 0.14 1.77
CA VAL A 11 8.77 0.70 0.50
C VAL A 11 10.18 1.28 0.60
N LEU A 12 10.45 2.10 1.62
CA LEU A 12 11.78 2.69 1.84
C LEU A 12 12.80 1.64 2.33
N PRO A 13 12.49 0.78 3.31
CA PRO A 13 13.36 -0.34 3.68
C PRO A 13 13.68 -1.26 2.50
N PHE A 14 12.75 -1.47 1.57
CA PHE A 14 13.01 -2.28 0.39
C PHE A 14 14.00 -1.61 -0.57
N MET A 15 13.95 -0.29 -0.72
CA MET A 15 15.01 0.45 -1.44
C MET A 15 16.37 0.22 -0.77
N VAL A 16 16.45 0.32 0.56
CA VAL A 16 17.68 0.03 1.31
C VAL A 16 18.13 -1.42 1.08
N PHE A 17 17.21 -2.38 1.12
CA PHE A 17 17.49 -3.79 0.83
C PHE A 17 18.11 -3.96 -0.57
N VAL A 18 17.52 -3.40 -1.63
CA VAL A 18 18.05 -3.49 -2.99
C VAL A 18 19.46 -2.88 -3.08
N LEU A 19 19.71 -1.76 -2.40
CA LEU A 19 21.04 -1.13 -2.37
C LEU A 19 22.07 -1.96 -1.58
N LEU A 20 21.67 -2.62 -0.50
CA LEU A 20 22.53 -3.56 0.23
C LEU A 20 22.91 -4.77 -0.64
N ILE A 21 21.93 -5.32 -1.37
CA ILE A 21 22.17 -6.38 -2.35
C ILE A 21 23.10 -5.89 -3.46
N ALA A 22 22.89 -4.67 -3.97
CA ALA A 22 23.75 -4.05 -4.97
C ALA A 22 25.21 -3.95 -4.52
N GLU A 23 25.47 -3.54 -3.27
CA GLU A 23 26.82 -3.47 -2.70
C GLU A 23 27.44 -4.86 -2.51
N VAL A 24 26.64 -5.89 -2.21
CA VAL A 24 27.14 -7.27 -2.16
C VAL A 24 27.49 -7.76 -3.57
N VAL A 25 26.66 -7.48 -4.58
CA VAL A 25 26.82 -8.01 -5.95
C VAL A 25 27.90 -7.27 -6.72
N THR A 26 27.84 -5.94 -6.74
CA THR A 26 28.78 -5.07 -7.46
C THR A 26 29.21 -3.93 -6.53
N PRO A 27 30.25 -4.12 -5.72
CA PRO A 27 30.70 -3.10 -4.77
C PRO A 27 31.19 -1.84 -5.50
N VAL A 28 30.65 -0.67 -5.11
CA VAL A 28 30.97 0.63 -5.77
C VAL A 28 32.34 1.17 -5.34
N LEU A 29 32.74 0.88 -4.11
CA LEU A 29 34.05 1.22 -3.55
C LEU A 29 34.94 -0.03 -3.54
N ARG A 30 36.25 0.11 -3.28
CA ARG A 30 37.13 -1.05 -2.95
C ARG A 30 36.71 -1.65 -1.60
N SER A 31 35.52 -2.24 -1.58
CA SER A 31 34.88 -2.79 -0.39
C SER A 31 35.63 -4.03 0.02
N SER A 32 36.16 -4.00 1.25
CA SER A 32 36.79 -5.20 1.80
C SER A 32 35.78 -6.36 1.82
N PRO A 33 36.24 -7.62 1.72
CA PRO A 33 35.35 -8.78 1.85
C PRO A 33 34.49 -8.73 3.12
N LYS A 34 35.05 -8.20 4.23
CA LYS A 34 34.31 -7.99 5.48
C LYS A 34 33.13 -7.03 5.31
N ARG A 35 33.31 -5.92 4.58
CA ARG A 35 32.22 -4.97 4.32
C ARG A 35 31.08 -5.65 3.54
N ARG A 36 31.40 -6.44 2.51
CA ARG A 36 30.38 -7.19 1.75
C ARG A 36 29.61 -8.17 2.63
N SER A 37 30.31 -8.92 3.49
CA SER A 37 29.68 -9.77 4.51
C SER A 37 28.74 -8.98 5.44
N THR A 38 29.17 -7.82 5.92
CA THR A 38 28.32 -6.95 6.75
C THR A 38 27.07 -6.47 6.00
N MET A 39 27.21 -6.05 4.74
CA MET A 39 26.06 -5.61 3.93
C MET A 39 25.07 -6.76 3.69
N PHE A 40 25.56 -7.99 3.49
CA PHE A 40 24.71 -9.16 3.37
C PHE A 40 23.93 -9.45 4.66
N ILE A 41 24.58 -9.37 5.83
CA ILE A 41 23.92 -9.54 7.14
C ILE A 41 22.83 -8.48 7.34
N LEU A 42 23.13 -7.22 7.01
CA LEU A 42 22.14 -6.14 7.06
C LEU A 42 20.99 -6.38 6.07
N ALA A 43 21.26 -6.90 4.88
CA ALA A 43 20.23 -7.24 3.90
C ALA A 43 19.27 -8.30 4.45
N VAL A 44 19.74 -9.27 5.23
CA VAL A 44 18.87 -10.25 5.90
C VAL A 44 17.93 -9.58 6.90
N ALA A 45 18.44 -8.65 7.71
CA ALA A 45 17.60 -7.90 8.66
C ALA A 45 16.54 -7.05 7.96
N VAL A 46 16.97 -6.21 7.00
CA VAL A 46 16.08 -5.30 6.27
C VAL A 46 15.09 -6.08 5.39
N GLY A 47 15.53 -7.13 4.73
CA GLY A 47 14.66 -8.01 3.93
C GLY A 47 13.62 -8.73 4.79
N SER A 48 14.00 -9.19 6.00
CA SER A 48 13.05 -9.79 6.94
C SER A 48 11.98 -8.78 7.37
N TYR A 49 12.36 -7.55 7.68
CA TYR A 49 11.41 -6.48 7.98
C TYR A 49 10.44 -6.22 6.82
N CYS A 50 10.94 -6.14 5.58
CA CYS A 50 10.08 -5.94 4.40
C CYS A 50 9.04 -7.05 4.25
N VAL A 51 9.45 -8.30 4.46
CA VAL A 51 8.55 -9.47 4.41
C VAL A 51 7.49 -9.42 5.52
N GLN A 52 7.88 -9.00 6.74
CA GLN A 52 6.95 -8.90 7.86
C GLN A 52 5.89 -7.80 7.65
N CYS A 53 6.22 -6.73 6.94
CA CYS A 53 5.24 -5.71 6.55
C CYS A 53 4.28 -6.18 5.45
N HIS A 54 4.74 -7.02 4.51
CA HIS A 54 3.90 -7.52 3.42
C HIS A 54 4.49 -8.79 2.77
N ALA A 55 3.69 -9.86 2.69
CA ALA A 55 4.14 -11.16 2.16
C ALA A 55 4.59 -11.12 0.68
N GLY A 56 4.11 -10.14 -0.10
CA GLY A 56 4.53 -9.95 -1.50
C GLY A 56 6.02 -9.70 -1.71
N TYR A 57 6.79 -9.35 -0.66
CA TYR A 57 8.25 -9.23 -0.74
C TYR A 57 8.99 -10.57 -0.68
N VAL A 58 8.35 -11.67 -0.27
CA VAL A 58 9.00 -12.97 -0.04
C VAL A 58 9.80 -13.45 -1.26
N PRO A 59 9.22 -13.52 -2.48
CA PRO A 59 9.97 -14.05 -3.63
C PRO A 59 11.20 -13.19 -3.95
N LEU A 60 11.05 -11.86 -3.87
CA LEU A 60 12.11 -10.90 -4.18
C LEU A 60 13.26 -10.98 -3.17
N VAL A 61 12.93 -11.00 -1.87
CA VAL A 61 13.93 -11.03 -0.80
C VAL A 61 14.69 -12.36 -0.82
N LEU A 62 14.00 -13.49 -0.96
CA LEU A 62 14.65 -14.80 -0.99
C LEU A 62 15.54 -14.97 -2.23
N ALA A 63 15.04 -14.62 -3.42
CA ALA A 63 15.82 -14.73 -4.66
C ALA A 63 17.06 -13.83 -4.62
N ALA A 64 16.93 -12.60 -4.13
CA ALA A 64 18.04 -11.66 -4.02
C ALA A 64 19.07 -12.09 -2.98
N LEU A 65 18.66 -12.56 -1.80
CA LEU A 65 19.57 -13.09 -0.78
C LEU A 65 20.32 -14.32 -1.29
N PHE A 66 19.62 -15.26 -1.95
CA PHE A 66 20.27 -16.44 -2.53
C PHE A 66 21.29 -16.07 -3.62
N GLY A 67 20.91 -15.19 -4.53
CA GLY A 67 21.79 -14.70 -5.59
C GLY A 67 23.01 -13.94 -5.05
N ALA A 68 22.80 -13.04 -4.09
CA ALA A 68 23.85 -12.26 -3.45
C ALA A 68 24.82 -13.14 -2.64
N PHE A 69 24.30 -14.16 -1.94
CA PHE A 69 25.14 -15.09 -1.18
C PHE A 69 25.97 -15.97 -2.12
N SER A 70 25.39 -16.45 -3.22
CA SER A 70 26.11 -17.19 -4.27
C SER A 70 27.24 -16.36 -4.87
N VAL A 71 26.98 -15.08 -5.15
CA VAL A 71 27.99 -14.11 -5.58
C VAL A 71 29.08 -13.92 -4.51
N LEU A 72 28.69 -13.80 -3.24
CA LEU A 72 29.64 -13.64 -2.15
C LEU A 72 30.57 -14.86 -2.04
N ILE A 73 30.05 -16.08 -2.13
CA ILE A 73 30.84 -17.32 -2.14
C ILE A 73 31.83 -17.33 -3.31
N TYR A 74 31.35 -16.98 -4.51
CA TYR A 74 32.16 -17.01 -5.73
C TYR A 74 33.28 -15.98 -5.70
N ASP A 75 33.01 -14.76 -5.25
CA ASP A 75 34.02 -13.69 -5.23
C ASP A 75 34.96 -13.81 -4.01
N VAL A 76 34.42 -14.17 -2.85
CA VAL A 76 35.15 -14.18 -1.58
C VAL A 76 35.65 -15.59 -1.27
N HIS A 77 36.88 -15.86 -1.68
CA HIS A 77 37.58 -17.13 -1.51
C HIS A 77 38.07 -17.37 -0.07
N ARG A 78 37.36 -16.86 0.95
CA ARG A 78 37.70 -16.97 2.37
C ARG A 78 36.65 -17.77 3.11
N LYS A 79 36.79 -19.10 3.13
CA LYS A 79 35.83 -20.04 3.73
C LYS A 79 35.38 -19.63 5.15
N ARG A 80 36.33 -19.27 6.03
CA ARG A 80 36.02 -18.84 7.41
C ARG A 80 35.07 -17.63 7.44
N LEU A 81 35.29 -16.64 6.57
CA LEU A 81 34.46 -15.44 6.50
C LEU A 81 33.07 -15.77 5.96
N ILE A 82 32.96 -16.63 4.95
CA ILE A 82 31.67 -17.10 4.42
C ILE A 82 30.86 -17.83 5.48
N VAL A 83 31.48 -18.78 6.20
CA VAL A 83 30.82 -19.52 7.29
C VAL A 83 30.38 -18.58 8.41
N GLN A 84 31.23 -17.63 8.81
CA GLN A 84 30.85 -16.59 9.79
C GLN A 84 29.68 -15.74 9.29
N THR A 85 29.70 -15.35 8.02
CA THR A 85 28.61 -14.56 7.41
C THR A 85 27.31 -15.35 7.45
N ALA A 86 27.33 -16.62 7.03
CA ALA A 86 26.16 -17.50 7.06
C ALA A 86 25.62 -17.69 8.48
N GLY A 87 26.50 -17.96 9.46
CA GLY A 87 26.11 -18.13 10.86
C GLY A 87 25.49 -16.88 11.48
N ILE A 88 26.10 -15.70 11.24
CA ILE A 88 25.56 -14.42 11.75
C ILE A 88 24.25 -14.07 11.03
N SER A 89 24.16 -14.25 9.71
CA SER A 89 22.92 -14.04 8.95
C SER A 89 21.79 -14.95 9.42
N LEU A 90 22.07 -16.22 9.72
CA LEU A 90 21.10 -17.14 10.29
C LEU A 90 20.62 -16.66 11.67
N LEU A 91 21.55 -16.26 12.55
CA LEU A 91 21.20 -15.73 13.85
C LEU A 91 20.33 -14.47 13.75
N VAL A 92 20.70 -13.52 12.89
CA VAL A 92 19.91 -12.30 12.64
C VAL A 92 18.52 -12.65 12.11
N GLY A 93 18.43 -13.58 11.14
CA GLY A 93 17.14 -14.07 10.65
C GLY A 93 16.28 -14.67 11.77
N LEU A 94 16.85 -15.56 12.59
CA LEU A 94 16.14 -16.18 13.71
C LEU A 94 15.66 -15.15 14.74
N VAL A 95 16.48 -14.14 15.06
CA VAL A 95 16.10 -13.05 15.97
C VAL A 95 14.95 -12.23 15.38
N MET A 96 15.05 -11.82 14.11
CA MET A 96 14.02 -11.04 13.43
C MET A 96 12.68 -11.79 13.35
N TRP A 97 12.72 -13.10 13.18
CA TRP A 97 11.52 -13.95 13.05
C TRP A 97 11.08 -14.59 14.36
N CYS A 98 11.77 -14.32 15.47
CA CYS A 98 11.43 -14.88 16.78
C CYS A 98 9.96 -14.64 17.16
N PRO A 99 9.37 -13.43 16.98
CA PRO A 99 7.95 -13.21 17.28
C PRO A 99 7.02 -14.14 16.47
N SER A 100 7.25 -14.30 15.17
CA SER A 100 6.44 -15.17 14.31
C SER A 100 6.62 -16.65 14.62
N ILE A 101 7.83 -17.08 15.00
CA ILE A 101 8.10 -18.45 15.44
C ILE A 101 7.39 -18.73 16.77
N LEU A 102 7.42 -17.77 17.69
CA LEU A 102 6.71 -17.87 18.97
C LEU A 102 5.19 -17.89 18.78
N ASP A 103 4.64 -17.05 17.88
CA ASP A 103 3.23 -17.09 17.51
C ASP A 103 2.85 -18.45 16.92
N GLN A 104 3.67 -18.97 16.01
CA GLN A 104 3.44 -20.29 15.40
C GLN A 104 3.42 -21.43 16.42
N TRP A 105 4.15 -21.31 17.53
CA TRP A 105 4.15 -22.31 18.60
C TRP A 105 2.99 -22.10 19.59
N ARG A 106 2.61 -20.86 19.87
CA ARG A 106 1.60 -20.52 20.90
C ARG A 106 0.17 -20.53 20.39
N ARG A 107 -0.04 -20.37 19.08
CA ARG A 107 -1.37 -20.21 18.47
C ARG A 107 -1.64 -21.33 17.47
N THR A 108 -2.90 -21.77 17.38
CA THR A 108 -3.35 -22.76 16.38
C THR A 108 -4.62 -22.25 15.66
N PRO A 109 -4.58 -21.99 14.34
CA PRO A 109 -3.37 -21.92 13.51
C PRO A 109 -2.54 -20.67 13.84
N GLY A 110 -1.22 -20.81 13.82
CA GLY A 110 -0.30 -19.68 13.86
C GLY A 110 -0.23 -18.95 12.52
N ASN A 111 0.31 -17.74 12.51
CA ASN A 111 0.32 -16.87 11.32
C ASN A 111 1.07 -17.51 10.13
N LEU A 112 2.15 -18.27 10.35
CA LEU A 112 2.87 -18.92 9.26
C LEU A 112 2.06 -20.06 8.64
N SER A 113 1.29 -20.80 9.43
CA SER A 113 0.34 -21.81 8.91
C SER A 113 -0.76 -21.18 8.06
N VAL A 114 -1.31 -20.03 8.49
CA VAL A 114 -2.33 -19.32 7.72
C VAL A 114 -1.77 -18.85 6.37
N LEU A 115 -0.59 -18.23 6.36
CA LEU A 115 0.08 -17.82 5.13
C LEU A 115 0.38 -19.02 4.22
N TRP A 116 0.92 -20.10 4.79
CA TRP A 116 1.18 -21.32 4.04
C TRP A 116 -0.08 -21.87 3.38
N GLN A 117 -1.19 -21.97 4.13
CA GLN A 117 -2.46 -22.45 3.61
C GLN A 117 -2.96 -21.56 2.46
N HIS A 118 -2.91 -20.24 2.63
CA HIS A 118 -3.32 -19.28 1.60
C HIS A 118 -2.51 -19.43 0.30
N PHE A 119 -1.18 -19.59 0.38
CA PHE A 119 -0.33 -19.67 -0.81
C PHE A 119 -0.21 -21.09 -1.41
N ALA A 120 -0.31 -22.14 -0.60
CA ALA A 120 -0.18 -23.53 -1.04
C ALA A 120 -1.50 -24.12 -1.55
N SER A 121 -2.64 -23.60 -1.09
CA SER A 121 -3.97 -24.04 -1.50
C SER A 121 -4.91 -22.83 -1.61
N PRO A 122 -4.66 -21.94 -2.59
CA PRO A 122 -5.41 -20.70 -2.73
C PRO A 122 -6.88 -21.00 -3.03
N SER A 123 -7.79 -20.32 -2.33
CA SER A 123 -9.24 -20.39 -2.54
C SER A 123 -9.70 -19.57 -3.75
N GLU A 124 -8.87 -18.63 -4.20
CA GLU A 124 -9.17 -17.72 -5.30
C GLU A 124 -8.23 -17.96 -6.49
N PRO A 125 -8.71 -17.77 -7.72
CA PRO A 125 -7.86 -17.86 -8.89
C PRO A 125 -6.82 -16.73 -8.91
N THR A 126 -5.71 -16.97 -9.61
CA THR A 126 -4.77 -15.90 -9.92
C THR A 126 -5.39 -14.90 -10.88
N ILE A 127 -4.92 -13.65 -10.84
CA ILE A 127 -5.33 -12.61 -11.79
C ILE A 127 -5.22 -13.08 -13.24
N ALA A 128 -6.14 -12.62 -14.09
CA ALA A 128 -6.13 -12.97 -15.51
C ALA A 128 -4.82 -12.51 -16.18
N PHE A 129 -4.32 -13.30 -17.14
CA PHE A 129 -3.06 -13.01 -17.83
C PHE A 129 -3.02 -11.61 -18.46
N GLY A 130 -4.12 -11.18 -19.10
CA GLY A 130 -4.23 -9.84 -19.68
C GLY A 130 -4.12 -8.71 -18.64
N SER A 131 -4.65 -8.93 -17.44
CA SER A 131 -4.52 -8.00 -16.31
C SER A 131 -3.08 -7.96 -15.81
N ALA A 132 -2.43 -9.12 -15.67
CA ALA A 132 -1.02 -9.19 -15.28
C ALA A 132 -0.12 -8.44 -16.28
N VAL A 133 -0.31 -8.64 -17.59
CA VAL A 133 0.44 -7.92 -18.64
C VAL A 133 0.20 -6.41 -18.54
N ARG A 134 -1.04 -5.97 -18.32
CA ARG A 134 -1.38 -4.55 -18.18
C ARG A 134 -0.69 -3.94 -16.97
N VAL A 135 -0.72 -4.63 -15.84
CA VAL A 135 -0.05 -4.22 -14.60
C VAL A 135 1.47 -4.14 -14.83
N ILE A 136 2.09 -5.17 -15.37
CA ILE A 136 3.53 -5.21 -15.65
C ILE A 136 3.94 -4.07 -16.59
N ALA A 137 3.22 -3.86 -17.70
CA ALA A 137 3.52 -2.78 -18.65
C ALA A 137 3.37 -1.39 -18.05
N THR A 138 2.47 -1.23 -17.08
CA THR A 138 2.30 0.02 -16.34
C THR A 138 3.45 0.24 -15.37
N GLN A 139 3.85 -0.77 -14.60
CA GLN A 139 4.90 -0.63 -13.59
C GLN A 139 6.32 -0.57 -14.20
N MET A 140 6.60 -1.37 -15.23
CA MET A 140 7.87 -1.39 -15.97
C MET A 140 7.92 -0.32 -17.06
N ASN A 141 7.72 0.94 -16.70
CA ASN A 141 7.54 2.02 -17.66
C ASN A 141 8.49 3.20 -17.36
N ILE A 142 9.07 3.79 -18.42
CA ILE A 142 9.91 5.00 -18.29
C ILE A 142 9.13 6.16 -17.66
N LEU A 143 7.84 6.27 -17.96
CA LEU A 143 6.91 7.24 -17.37
C LEU A 143 5.96 6.58 -16.35
N GLY A 144 6.45 5.54 -15.69
CA GLY A 144 5.66 4.73 -14.77
C GLY A 144 5.20 5.47 -13.51
N PRO A 145 4.38 4.82 -12.68
CA PRO A 145 3.81 5.42 -11.47
C PRO A 145 4.85 5.90 -10.46
N TRP A 146 6.07 5.34 -10.48
CA TRP A 146 7.20 5.80 -9.68
C TRP A 146 7.59 7.27 -9.92
N LEU A 147 7.27 7.81 -11.10
CA LEU A 147 7.53 9.19 -11.49
C LEU A 147 6.25 10.04 -11.50
N THR A 148 5.17 9.51 -12.06
CA THR A 148 3.93 10.27 -12.31
C THR A 148 2.91 10.15 -11.17
N GLY A 149 3.10 9.19 -10.27
CA GLY A 149 2.10 8.76 -9.30
C GLY A 149 1.05 7.84 -9.95
N PRO A 150 0.13 7.28 -9.14
CA PRO A 150 -0.96 6.47 -9.65
C PRO A 150 -2.13 7.36 -10.09
N GLY A 151 -3.05 6.81 -10.88
CA GLY A 151 -4.31 7.46 -11.22
C GLY A 151 -4.75 7.22 -12.66
N ALA A 152 -6.05 7.36 -12.91
CA ALA A 152 -6.66 7.09 -14.21
C ALA A 152 -6.11 7.98 -15.35
N HIS A 153 -5.55 9.14 -15.02
CA HIS A 153 -4.94 10.07 -15.97
C HIS A 153 -3.41 9.93 -16.08
N ALA A 154 -2.79 9.00 -15.34
CA ALA A 154 -1.35 8.79 -15.45
C ALA A 154 -1.00 8.31 -16.88
N PRO A 155 0.09 8.82 -17.49
CA PRO A 155 0.49 8.40 -18.83
C PRO A 155 0.66 6.88 -18.96
N SER A 156 1.26 6.23 -17.95
CA SER A 156 1.45 4.77 -17.92
C SER A 156 0.16 3.97 -17.81
N GLU A 157 -0.94 4.59 -17.39
CA GLU A 157 -2.28 3.97 -17.30
C GLU A 157 -3.14 4.23 -18.54
N THR A 158 -2.68 5.10 -19.44
CA THR A 158 -3.40 5.54 -20.63
C THR A 158 -2.58 5.29 -21.89
N TRP A 159 -2.14 6.35 -22.57
CA TRP A 159 -1.53 6.30 -23.89
C TRP A 159 -0.08 5.76 -23.87
N ALA A 160 0.65 5.95 -22.77
CA ALA A 160 2.07 5.60 -22.69
C ALA A 160 2.32 4.18 -22.15
N ARG A 161 1.27 3.40 -21.83
CA ARG A 161 1.42 2.08 -21.19
C ARG A 161 2.37 1.16 -21.96
N TYR A 162 2.04 0.82 -23.20
CA TYR A 162 2.87 -0.09 -24.01
C TYR A 162 4.10 0.58 -24.62
N PRO A 163 4.02 1.81 -25.19
CA PRO A 163 5.22 2.48 -25.72
C PRO A 163 6.29 2.71 -24.65
N GLY A 164 5.88 3.14 -23.44
CA GLY A 164 6.79 3.37 -22.33
C GLY A 164 7.37 2.09 -21.74
N PHE A 165 6.60 0.99 -21.75
CA PHE A 165 7.10 -0.36 -21.43
C PHE A 165 8.14 -0.84 -22.42
N ILE A 166 7.86 -0.72 -23.72
CA ILE A 166 8.80 -1.10 -24.79
C ILE A 166 10.09 -0.29 -24.66
N ALA A 167 9.98 1.01 -24.43
CA ALA A 167 11.14 1.88 -24.23
C ALA A 167 11.94 1.48 -22.98
N PHE A 168 11.28 1.12 -21.87
CA PHE A 168 11.93 0.62 -20.66
C PHE A 168 12.73 -0.66 -20.94
N VAL A 169 12.10 -1.65 -21.57
CA VAL A 169 12.76 -2.92 -21.93
C VAL A 169 13.92 -2.68 -22.90
N ALA A 170 13.72 -1.84 -23.91
CA ALA A 170 14.76 -1.48 -24.87
C ALA A 170 15.97 -0.82 -24.19
N LEU A 171 15.74 0.11 -23.25
CA LEU A 171 16.80 0.75 -22.47
C LEU A 171 17.60 -0.28 -21.65
N VAL A 172 16.90 -1.14 -20.92
CA VAL A 172 17.51 -2.17 -20.06
C VAL A 172 18.37 -3.14 -20.88
N LEU A 173 17.83 -3.65 -21.99
CA LEU A 173 18.55 -4.55 -22.89
C LEU A 173 19.71 -3.86 -23.60
N PHE A 174 19.52 -2.62 -24.05
CA PHE A 174 20.56 -1.84 -24.71
C PHE A 174 21.76 -1.61 -23.77
N VAL A 175 21.52 -1.22 -22.52
CA VAL A 175 22.59 -1.03 -21.53
C VAL A 175 23.30 -2.34 -21.21
N ALA A 176 22.58 -3.45 -21.05
CA ALA A 176 23.19 -4.77 -20.83
C ALA A 176 24.10 -5.18 -22.01
N LEU A 177 23.59 -5.05 -23.23
CA LEU A 177 24.33 -5.38 -24.46
C LEU A 177 25.57 -4.50 -24.62
N LEU A 178 25.45 -3.20 -24.38
CA LEU A 178 26.55 -2.26 -24.49
C LEU A 178 27.61 -2.50 -23.42
N ALA A 179 27.21 -2.75 -22.17
CA ALA A 179 28.13 -3.13 -21.09
C ALA A 179 28.89 -4.41 -21.44
N ARG A 180 28.21 -5.43 -21.97
CA ARG A 180 28.83 -6.68 -22.43
C ARG A 180 29.83 -6.43 -23.56
N ARG A 181 29.43 -5.69 -24.60
CA ARG A 181 30.30 -5.39 -25.76
C ARG A 181 31.54 -4.60 -25.39
N ARG A 182 31.44 -3.72 -24.40
CA ARG A 182 32.57 -2.92 -23.90
C ARG A 182 33.39 -3.59 -22.79
N GLY A 183 33.08 -4.84 -22.43
CA GLY A 183 33.78 -5.55 -21.36
C GLY A 183 33.60 -4.96 -19.96
N LEU A 184 32.52 -4.20 -19.73
CA LEU A 184 32.24 -3.54 -18.45
C LEU A 184 31.48 -4.49 -17.53
N SER A 185 32.17 -5.49 -17.00
CA SER A 185 31.62 -6.58 -16.18
C SER A 185 30.81 -6.10 -14.98
N ASP A 186 31.28 -5.08 -14.26
CA ASP A 186 30.60 -4.53 -13.09
C ASP A 186 29.22 -3.94 -13.42
N LEU A 187 29.16 -3.15 -14.51
CA LEU A 187 27.91 -2.55 -14.98
C LEU A 187 26.94 -3.61 -15.48
N LEU A 188 27.45 -4.61 -16.21
CA LEU A 188 26.66 -5.75 -16.66
C LEU A 188 26.11 -6.55 -15.48
N ARG A 189 26.94 -6.85 -14.47
CA ARG A 189 26.53 -7.61 -13.28
C ARG A 189 25.42 -6.88 -12.51
N MET A 190 25.55 -5.57 -12.33
CA MET A 190 24.51 -4.75 -11.71
C MET A 190 23.23 -4.71 -12.56
N GLN A 191 23.35 -4.59 -13.88
CA GLN A 191 22.20 -4.65 -14.79
C GLN A 191 21.47 -6.00 -14.68
N MET A 192 22.22 -7.10 -14.66
CA MET A 192 21.65 -8.44 -14.52
C MET A 192 20.95 -8.64 -13.17
N MET A 193 21.47 -8.07 -12.09
CA MET A 193 20.81 -8.07 -10.78
C MET A 193 19.43 -7.39 -10.86
N PHE A 194 19.33 -6.21 -11.46
CA PHE A 194 18.04 -5.54 -11.67
C PHE A 194 17.10 -6.35 -12.57
N CYS A 195 17.61 -6.94 -13.66
CA CYS A 195 16.82 -7.85 -14.50
C CYS A 195 16.27 -9.04 -13.71
N SER A 196 17.07 -9.64 -12.81
CA SER A 196 16.62 -10.73 -11.95
C SER A 196 15.50 -10.29 -11.01
N PHE A 197 15.61 -9.11 -10.38
CA PHE A 197 14.52 -8.54 -9.58
C PHE A 197 13.24 -8.34 -10.40
N LEU A 198 13.35 -7.80 -11.61
CA LEU A 198 12.20 -7.58 -12.50
C LEU A 198 11.53 -8.89 -12.92
N ILE A 199 12.32 -9.93 -13.24
CA ILE A 199 11.78 -11.26 -13.60
C ILE A 199 11.04 -11.88 -12.42
N VAL A 200 11.63 -11.85 -11.22
CA VAL A 200 10.96 -12.35 -10.01
C VAL A 200 9.71 -11.53 -9.70
N GLY A 201 9.77 -10.21 -9.92
CA GLY A 201 8.63 -9.32 -9.79
C GLY A 201 7.49 -9.67 -10.75
N ILE A 202 7.78 -9.94 -12.02
CA ILE A 202 6.80 -10.41 -13.02
C ILE A 202 6.11 -11.70 -12.54
N VAL A 203 6.90 -12.70 -12.12
CA VAL A 203 6.36 -13.97 -11.60
C VAL A 203 5.47 -13.74 -10.38
N THR A 204 5.87 -12.82 -9.50
CA THR A 204 5.11 -12.45 -8.30
C THR A 204 3.77 -11.80 -8.68
N VAL A 205 3.76 -10.88 -9.64
CA VAL A 205 2.53 -10.23 -10.14
C VAL A 205 1.58 -11.27 -10.76
N SER A 206 2.10 -12.21 -11.55
CA SER A 206 1.30 -13.29 -12.14
C SER A 206 0.71 -14.27 -11.12
N ARG A 207 1.13 -14.19 -9.85
CA ARG A 207 0.66 -15.03 -8.74
C ARG A 207 -0.14 -14.25 -7.69
N ILE A 208 -0.64 -13.07 -8.04
CA ILE A 208 -1.63 -12.36 -7.22
C ILE A 208 -2.95 -13.13 -7.31
N PHE A 209 -3.52 -13.48 -6.16
CA PHE A 209 -4.82 -14.13 -6.04
C PHE A 209 -5.89 -13.08 -5.78
N GLY A 210 -7.07 -13.26 -6.38
CA GLY A 210 -8.19 -12.35 -6.18
C GLY A 210 -8.04 -10.99 -6.87
N PRO A 211 -8.81 -9.98 -6.43
CA PRO A 211 -8.78 -8.65 -7.03
C PRO A 211 -7.43 -7.95 -6.78
N TYR A 212 -6.96 -7.26 -7.83
CA TYR A 212 -5.71 -6.52 -7.77
C TYR A 212 -5.92 -5.15 -7.10
N PHE A 213 -5.20 -4.93 -6.00
CA PHE A 213 -5.06 -3.61 -5.38
C PHE A 213 -3.64 -3.09 -5.56
N GLU A 214 -3.50 -1.81 -5.89
CA GLU A 214 -2.22 -1.22 -6.26
C GLU A 214 -1.15 -1.31 -5.14
N TYR A 215 -1.58 -1.27 -3.87
CA TYR A 215 -0.67 -1.35 -2.74
C TYR A 215 0.11 -2.69 -2.69
N THR A 216 -0.43 -3.76 -3.28
CA THR A 216 0.15 -5.12 -3.23
C THR A 216 1.51 -5.21 -3.93
N ILE A 217 1.77 -4.32 -4.89
CA ILE A 217 2.98 -4.32 -5.73
C ILE A 217 3.73 -3.01 -5.71
N ARG A 218 3.49 -2.14 -4.73
CA ARG A 218 4.11 -0.80 -4.68
C ARG A 218 5.65 -0.84 -4.70
N TRP A 219 6.25 -1.95 -4.26
CA TRP A 219 7.69 -2.22 -4.37
C TRP A 219 8.23 -2.21 -5.81
N PHE A 220 7.38 -2.44 -6.81
CA PHE A 220 7.75 -2.40 -8.22
C PHE A 220 8.24 -0.99 -8.61
N TRP A 221 7.71 0.07 -7.97
CA TRP A 221 8.15 1.44 -8.22
C TRP A 221 9.64 1.63 -7.95
N ILE A 222 10.12 1.06 -6.83
CA ILE A 222 11.52 1.10 -6.44
C ILE A 222 12.37 0.36 -7.47
N LEU A 223 11.93 -0.82 -7.92
CA LEU A 223 12.66 -1.61 -8.92
C LEU A 223 12.75 -0.87 -10.26
N SER A 224 11.65 -0.31 -10.75
CA SER A 224 11.64 0.45 -12.00
C SER A 224 12.50 1.70 -11.92
N ALA A 225 12.35 2.50 -10.85
CA ALA A 225 13.13 3.72 -10.65
C ALA A 225 14.63 3.44 -10.56
N LEU A 226 15.05 2.46 -9.74
CA LEU A 226 16.47 2.10 -9.60
C LEU A 226 17.05 1.49 -10.88
N THR A 227 16.27 0.69 -11.61
CA THR A 227 16.70 0.12 -12.90
C THR A 227 16.95 1.22 -13.93
N ILE A 228 16.05 2.20 -14.04
CA ILE A 228 16.21 3.36 -14.93
C ILE A 228 17.40 4.20 -14.48
N ALA A 229 17.49 4.52 -13.18
CA ALA A 229 18.59 5.32 -12.64
C ALA A 229 19.96 4.68 -12.92
N HIS A 230 20.09 3.36 -12.71
CA HIS A 230 21.30 2.62 -13.04
C HIS A 230 21.57 2.58 -14.54
N SER A 231 20.54 2.38 -15.37
CA SER A 231 20.68 2.37 -16.83
C SER A 231 21.17 3.74 -17.34
N CYS A 232 20.60 4.84 -16.85
CA CYS A 232 21.05 6.20 -17.15
C CYS A 232 22.48 6.44 -16.66
N PHE A 233 22.81 6.06 -15.43
CA PHE A 233 24.16 6.17 -14.88
C PHE A 233 25.19 5.40 -15.72
N ALA A 234 24.87 4.17 -16.13
CA ALA A 234 25.71 3.35 -16.98
C ALA A 234 25.98 4.02 -18.33
N LEU A 235 24.96 4.59 -18.97
CA LEU A 235 25.11 5.37 -20.21
C LEU A 235 25.98 6.62 -19.99
N CYS A 236 25.71 7.40 -18.94
CA CYS A 236 26.50 8.58 -18.60
C CYS A 236 27.99 8.25 -18.41
N ARG A 237 28.29 7.13 -17.75
CA ARG A 237 29.65 6.62 -17.55
C ARG A 237 30.28 6.15 -18.85
N MET A 238 29.55 5.38 -19.67
CA MET A 238 30.03 4.83 -20.94
C MET A 238 30.34 5.92 -21.97
N PHE A 239 29.54 6.98 -22.02
CA PHE A 239 29.69 8.07 -22.99
C PHE A 239 30.40 9.29 -22.42
N THR A 240 30.95 9.20 -21.20
CA THR A 240 31.63 10.33 -20.51
C THR A 240 30.78 11.60 -20.47
N ILE A 241 29.44 11.46 -20.49
CA ILE A 241 28.49 12.58 -20.65
C ILE A 241 28.73 13.62 -19.56
N LEU A 242 29.00 13.19 -18.33
CA LEU A 242 29.28 14.08 -17.20
C LEU A 242 30.58 14.89 -17.38
N GLN A 243 31.61 14.30 -17.99
CA GLN A 243 32.86 15.03 -18.27
C GLN A 243 32.68 16.00 -19.44
N TRP A 244 31.95 15.58 -20.47
CA TRP A 244 31.57 16.42 -21.61
C TRP A 244 30.68 17.60 -21.19
N LEU A 245 29.68 17.36 -20.33
CA LEU A 245 28.83 18.39 -19.74
C LEU A 245 29.65 19.34 -18.87
N LYS A 246 30.50 18.82 -17.96
CA LYS A 246 31.38 19.67 -17.11
C LYS A 246 32.30 20.58 -17.93
N ALA A 247 32.76 20.12 -19.09
CA ALA A 247 33.52 20.96 -20.03
C ALA A 247 32.64 22.04 -20.70
N LYS A 248 31.33 21.82 -20.79
CA LYS A 248 30.33 22.75 -21.35
C LYS A 248 29.51 23.39 -20.23
N ARG A 249 30.08 24.41 -19.56
CA ARG A 249 29.48 25.09 -18.39
C ARG A 249 27.99 25.43 -18.56
N LEU A 250 27.58 25.96 -19.72
CA LEU A 250 26.17 26.31 -20.01
C LEU A 250 25.22 25.10 -19.96
N LEU A 251 25.62 23.97 -20.55
CA LEU A 251 24.85 22.73 -20.54
C LEU A 251 24.78 22.10 -19.14
N THR A 252 25.85 22.23 -18.35
CA THR A 252 25.81 21.81 -16.93
C THR A 252 24.83 22.66 -16.15
N THR A 253 24.87 23.98 -16.30
CA THR A 253 23.92 24.89 -15.62
C THR A 253 22.48 24.57 -16.01
N LEU A 254 22.22 24.32 -17.30
CA LEU A 254 20.89 23.96 -17.78
C LEU A 254 20.43 22.59 -17.26
N ALA A 255 21.31 21.58 -17.26
CA ALA A 255 20.99 20.26 -16.74
C ALA A 255 20.73 20.29 -15.23
N VAL A 256 21.53 21.03 -14.46
CA VAL A 256 21.33 21.24 -13.02
C VAL A 256 20.04 22.02 -12.77
N ALA A 257 19.73 23.04 -13.59
CA ALA A 257 18.49 23.78 -13.49
C ALA A 257 17.28 22.88 -13.79
N VAL A 258 17.32 22.03 -14.82
CA VAL A 258 16.24 21.10 -15.14
C VAL A 258 16.06 20.05 -14.05
N VAL A 259 17.14 19.42 -13.57
CA VAL A 259 17.07 18.45 -12.47
C VAL A 259 16.60 19.13 -11.18
N GLY A 260 17.08 20.33 -10.88
CA GLY A 260 16.67 21.15 -9.75
C GLY A 260 15.19 21.49 -9.83
N THR A 261 14.70 21.96 -10.98
CA THR A 261 13.28 22.23 -11.22
C THR A 261 12.46 20.97 -11.08
N LEU A 262 12.89 19.84 -11.66
CA LEU A 262 12.19 18.56 -11.52
C LEU A 262 12.11 18.13 -10.05
N LEU A 263 13.21 18.20 -9.31
CA LEU A 263 13.25 17.89 -7.88
C LEU A 263 12.35 18.82 -7.07
N VAL A 264 12.39 20.13 -7.34
CA VAL A 264 11.51 21.11 -6.67
C VAL A 264 10.06 20.84 -7.03
N THR A 265 9.72 20.59 -8.29
CA THR A 265 8.35 20.25 -8.69
C THR A 265 7.89 18.94 -8.07
N SER A 266 8.75 17.93 -8.00
CA SER A 266 8.44 16.66 -7.34
C SER A 266 8.29 16.82 -5.84
N ALA A 267 9.12 17.66 -5.20
CA ALA A 267 9.02 17.96 -3.77
C ALA A 267 7.79 18.82 -3.44
N VAL A 268 7.47 19.82 -4.28
CA VAL A 268 6.24 20.63 -4.17
C VAL A 268 5.03 19.77 -4.43
N GLN A 269 5.03 18.92 -5.45
CA GLN A 269 3.94 17.97 -5.68
C GLN A 269 3.83 16.95 -4.54
N ALA A 270 4.94 16.44 -4.02
CA ALA A 270 4.93 15.54 -2.88
C ALA A 270 4.36 16.24 -1.64
N HIS A 271 4.80 17.47 -1.34
CA HIS A 271 4.32 18.29 -0.23
C HIS A 271 2.84 18.66 -0.38
N GLN A 272 2.44 19.14 -1.57
CA GLN A 272 1.05 19.41 -1.90
C GLN A 272 0.19 18.14 -1.83
N ARG A 273 0.77 16.95 -2.09
CA ARG A 273 0.10 15.65 -1.96
C ARG A 273 0.25 15.01 -0.58
N VAL A 274 0.99 15.60 0.37
CA VAL A 274 0.90 15.21 1.79
C VAL A 274 -0.42 15.79 2.32
N HIS A 275 -1.51 15.23 1.84
CA HIS A 275 -2.80 15.38 2.47
C HIS A 275 -2.88 14.37 3.60
N LEU A 276 -3.53 14.76 4.71
CA LEU A 276 -3.97 13.80 5.71
C LEU A 276 -4.76 12.71 4.95
N PRO A 277 -4.39 11.43 5.08
CA PRO A 277 -5.21 10.37 4.51
C PRO A 277 -6.62 10.45 5.13
N GLY A 278 -7.65 10.56 4.29
CA GLY A 278 -9.03 10.79 4.73
C GLY A 278 -9.20 12.13 5.48
N PRO A 279 -8.99 13.29 4.84
CA PRO A 279 -9.11 14.59 5.53
C PRO A 279 -10.55 14.83 6.00
N THR A 280 -11.53 14.43 5.19
CA THR A 280 -12.95 14.51 5.53
C THR A 280 -13.28 13.64 6.75
N ASP A 281 -12.85 12.37 6.77
CA ASP A 281 -13.07 11.48 7.91
C ASP A 281 -12.39 12.00 9.19
N SER A 282 -11.19 12.57 9.04
CA SER A 282 -10.45 13.17 10.17
C SER A 282 -11.19 14.37 10.76
N LEU A 283 -11.81 15.22 9.92
CA LEU A 283 -12.63 16.35 10.37
C LEU A 283 -13.90 15.84 11.07
N ILE A 284 -14.59 14.87 10.47
CA ILE A 284 -15.78 14.25 11.06
C ILE A 284 -15.46 13.71 12.45
N VAL A 285 -14.43 12.87 12.60
CA VAL A 285 -14.05 12.30 13.90
C VAL A 285 -13.63 13.40 14.88
N GLY A 286 -12.90 14.41 14.41
CA GLY A 286 -12.48 15.55 15.22
C GLY A 286 -13.61 16.39 15.80
N GLU A 287 -14.78 16.42 15.15
CA GLU A 287 -15.98 17.12 15.62
C GLU A 287 -16.99 16.19 16.32
N LEU A 288 -17.09 14.94 15.88
CA LEU A 288 -18.06 13.96 16.37
C LEU A 288 -17.71 13.46 17.76
N ILE A 289 -16.44 13.12 18.01
CA ILE A 289 -16.02 12.52 19.29
C ILE A 289 -16.17 13.49 20.46
N PRO A 290 -15.77 14.77 20.38
CA PRO A 290 -16.00 15.72 21.46
C PRO A 290 -17.48 15.83 21.88
N GLN A 291 -18.41 15.81 20.93
CA GLN A 291 -19.85 15.82 21.22
C GLN A 291 -20.28 14.54 21.96
N ALA A 292 -19.84 13.37 21.48
CA ALA A 292 -20.19 12.09 22.10
C ALA A 292 -19.69 12.05 23.56
N MET A 293 -18.46 12.51 23.80
CA MET A 293 -17.82 12.54 25.12
C MET A 293 -18.58 13.35 26.17
N GLU A 294 -19.47 14.27 25.79
CA GLU A 294 -20.31 14.99 26.76
C GLU A 294 -21.27 14.07 27.53
N ARG A 295 -21.58 12.89 26.96
CA ARG A 295 -22.46 11.89 27.58
C ARG A 295 -21.73 10.64 28.08
N LEU A 296 -20.59 10.29 27.48
CA LEU A 296 -19.89 9.06 27.82
C LEU A 296 -19.23 9.14 29.21
N ASP A 297 -19.21 8.01 29.92
CA ASP A 297 -18.55 7.83 31.21
C ASP A 297 -17.24 7.06 31.00
N HIS A 298 -16.15 7.58 31.54
CA HIS A 298 -14.84 6.92 31.51
C HIS A 298 -14.77 5.62 32.31
N GLN A 299 -15.72 5.39 33.23
CA GLN A 299 -15.80 4.14 34.00
C GLN A 299 -16.58 3.03 33.27
N SER A 300 -17.34 3.39 32.23
CA SER A 300 -18.10 2.44 31.43
C SER A 300 -17.24 1.82 30.33
N SER A 301 -17.63 0.62 29.95
CA SER A 301 -17.07 -0.14 28.84
C SER A 301 -18.03 -0.13 27.65
N TYR A 302 -17.48 0.02 26.44
CA TYR A 302 -18.24 0.29 25.23
C TYR A 302 -17.98 -0.74 24.13
N LEU A 303 -19.04 -1.17 23.45
CA LEU A 303 -18.95 -1.90 22.17
C LEU A 303 -19.31 -0.96 21.03
N LEU A 304 -18.37 -0.65 20.16
CA LEU A 304 -18.59 0.13 18.95
C LEU A 304 -19.01 -0.77 17.78
N ARG A 305 -20.23 -0.56 17.31
CA ARG A 305 -20.78 -1.09 16.07
C ARG A 305 -20.75 -0.03 14.97
N MET A 306 -20.67 -0.48 13.73
CA MET A 306 -20.43 0.37 12.58
C MET A 306 -21.47 0.07 11.50
N TYR A 307 -22.20 1.10 11.09
CA TYR A 307 -23.01 1.11 9.88
C TYR A 307 -22.42 2.14 8.93
N ASP A 308 -21.44 1.72 8.14
CA ASP A 308 -20.67 2.62 7.29
C ASP A 308 -20.38 1.99 5.93
N PRO A 309 -21.39 1.99 5.03
CA PRO A 309 -21.19 1.51 3.68
C PRO A 309 -20.27 2.45 2.87
N TYR A 310 -20.24 3.74 3.22
CA TYR A 310 -19.59 4.82 2.47
C TYR A 310 -18.07 4.79 2.52
N THR A 311 -17.50 4.56 3.70
CA THR A 311 -16.05 4.70 3.95
C THR A 311 -15.39 3.37 4.32
N LEU A 312 -16.08 2.24 4.12
CA LEU A 312 -15.61 0.90 4.52
C LEU A 312 -15.26 0.85 6.02
N ASN A 313 -16.10 1.47 6.85
CA ASN A 313 -15.89 1.63 8.30
C ASN A 313 -14.70 2.51 8.70
N ALA A 314 -14.10 3.30 7.78
CA ALA A 314 -12.97 4.16 8.13
C ALA A 314 -13.33 5.16 9.24
N THR A 315 -14.52 5.76 9.18
CA THR A 315 -15.00 6.66 10.25
C THR A 315 -15.20 5.92 11.57
N GLY A 316 -15.71 4.68 11.51
CA GLY A 316 -15.86 3.81 12.69
C GLY A 316 -14.52 3.48 13.36
N PHE A 317 -13.51 3.07 12.58
CA PHE A 317 -12.17 2.82 13.10
C PHE A 317 -11.48 4.10 13.61
N GLY A 318 -11.67 5.23 12.93
CA GLY A 318 -11.20 6.53 13.42
C GLY A 318 -11.80 6.88 14.77
N SER A 319 -13.11 6.65 14.94
CA SER A 319 -13.82 6.86 16.20
C SER A 319 -13.31 5.95 17.32
N LEU A 320 -13.07 4.66 17.02
CA LEU A 320 -12.46 3.71 17.96
C LEU A 320 -11.10 4.21 18.47
N LEU A 321 -10.22 4.61 17.55
CA LEU A 321 -8.86 5.05 17.88
C LEU A 321 -8.87 6.36 18.66
N GLU A 322 -9.76 7.30 18.32
CA GLU A 322 -9.85 8.57 19.03
C GLU A 322 -10.44 8.40 20.43
N LEU A 323 -11.52 7.61 20.60
CA LEU A 323 -12.07 7.30 21.93
C LEU A 323 -11.04 6.57 22.82
N GLU A 324 -10.31 5.59 22.28
CA GLU A 324 -9.22 4.92 23.01
C GLU A 324 -8.10 5.91 23.39
N ARG A 325 -7.75 6.84 22.49
CA ARG A 325 -6.75 7.90 22.76
C ARG A 325 -7.19 8.82 23.89
N GLN A 326 -8.49 9.05 24.04
CA GLN A 326 -9.09 9.84 25.13
C GLN A 326 -9.26 9.04 26.42
N GLY A 327 -8.89 7.75 26.44
CA GLY A 327 -8.88 6.91 27.63
C GLY A 327 -10.19 6.17 27.91
N PHE A 328 -11.10 6.05 26.95
CA PHE A 328 -12.29 5.20 27.09
C PHE A 328 -11.97 3.71 26.84
N ASP A 329 -12.61 2.81 27.59
CA ASP A 329 -12.58 1.37 27.28
C ASP A 329 -13.59 1.06 26.18
N VAL A 330 -13.13 1.10 24.93
CA VAL A 330 -13.95 0.82 23.75
C VAL A 330 -13.35 -0.33 22.95
N GLY A 331 -14.22 -1.20 22.45
CA GLY A 331 -13.85 -2.26 21.52
C GLY A 331 -14.86 -2.46 20.41
N VAL A 332 -14.61 -3.45 19.56
CA VAL A 332 -15.45 -3.80 18.40
C VAL A 332 -15.80 -5.28 18.41
N GLU A 333 -16.72 -5.67 17.52
CA GLU A 333 -17.11 -7.06 17.35
C GLU A 333 -16.00 -7.92 16.74
N SER A 334 -16.02 -9.22 17.03
CA SER A 334 -14.97 -10.16 16.61
C SER A 334 -14.74 -10.22 15.10
N PHE A 335 -15.74 -9.87 14.29
CA PHE A 335 -15.61 -9.77 12.84
C PHE A 335 -14.53 -8.77 12.41
N PHE A 336 -14.33 -7.70 13.19
CA PHE A 336 -13.34 -6.66 12.90
C PHE A 336 -11.96 -6.94 13.50
N ALA A 337 -11.71 -8.13 14.06
CA ALA A 337 -10.45 -8.45 14.76
C ALA A 337 -9.20 -8.32 13.88
N ALA A 338 -9.33 -8.50 12.55
CA ALA A 338 -8.23 -8.32 11.62
C ALA A 338 -7.76 -6.86 11.53
N ALA A 339 -8.70 -5.91 11.56
CA ALA A 339 -8.43 -4.47 11.45
C ALA A 339 -8.19 -3.83 12.82
N ALA A 340 -9.03 -4.11 13.82
CA ALA A 340 -8.95 -3.50 15.15
C ALA A 340 -7.94 -4.15 16.10
N LEU A 341 -7.41 -5.33 15.72
CA LEU A 341 -6.57 -6.22 16.53
C LEU A 341 -7.35 -6.96 17.65
N PRO A 342 -6.96 -8.21 17.99
CA PRO A 342 -7.72 -9.05 18.92
C PRO A 342 -7.95 -8.49 20.33
N HIS A 343 -7.07 -7.61 20.83
CA HIS A 343 -7.20 -7.04 22.18
C HIS A 343 -8.33 -6.01 22.30
N ARG A 344 -8.81 -5.47 21.16
CA ARG A 344 -9.95 -4.56 21.09
C ARG A 344 -11.27 -5.29 20.86
N ILE A 345 -11.29 -6.61 20.94
CA ILE A 345 -12.54 -7.37 20.80
C ILE A 345 -13.32 -7.34 22.11
N ARG A 346 -14.60 -7.01 22.01
CA ARG A 346 -15.57 -7.04 23.11
C ARG A 346 -16.80 -7.84 22.68
N ARG A 347 -17.50 -8.42 23.65
CA ARG A 347 -18.82 -9.02 23.43
C ARG A 347 -19.89 -8.09 23.97
N GLU A 348 -21.06 -8.11 23.35
CA GLU A 348 -22.20 -7.29 23.77
C GLU A 348 -22.54 -7.47 25.26
N LEU A 349 -22.54 -8.71 25.77
CA LEU A 349 -22.83 -9.01 27.18
C LEU A 349 -21.71 -8.62 28.16
N SER A 350 -20.58 -8.10 27.67
CA SER A 350 -19.42 -7.73 28.49
C SER A 350 -19.15 -6.23 28.52
N VAL A 351 -20.09 -5.44 27.99
CA VAL A 351 -19.99 -3.98 27.94
C VAL A 351 -21.20 -3.36 28.62
N ASP A 352 -21.06 -2.12 29.07
CA ASP A 352 -22.13 -1.37 29.73
C ASP A 352 -23.06 -0.70 28.71
N GLU A 353 -22.51 -0.26 27.56
CA GLU A 353 -23.27 0.40 26.50
C GLU A 353 -22.73 0.05 25.10
N ILE A 354 -23.63 0.03 24.10
CA ILE A 354 -23.26 -0.12 22.69
C ILE A 354 -23.32 1.24 22.02
N LEU A 355 -22.26 1.59 21.31
CA LEU A 355 -22.18 2.77 20.47
C LEU A 355 -22.35 2.35 19.00
N TRP A 356 -23.17 3.07 18.26
CA TRP A 356 -23.30 2.91 16.81
C TRP A 356 -22.74 4.14 16.12
N VAL A 357 -21.76 3.95 15.22
CA VAL A 357 -21.40 4.97 14.22
C VAL A 357 -22.18 4.67 12.96
N VAL A 358 -23.05 5.61 12.57
CA VAL A 358 -23.94 5.48 11.41
C VAL A 358 -23.61 6.57 10.41
N VAL A 359 -23.31 6.16 9.17
CA VAL A 359 -22.89 7.05 8.09
C VAL A 359 -23.95 7.11 7.01
N GLY A 360 -24.34 8.33 6.63
CA GLY A 360 -25.20 8.62 5.49
C GLY A 360 -26.71 8.50 5.78
N PRO A 361 -27.53 8.20 4.76
CA PRO A 361 -29.00 8.22 4.84
C PRO A 361 -29.62 7.32 5.93
N ALA A 362 -28.88 6.30 6.39
CA ALA A 362 -29.30 5.43 7.48
C ALA A 362 -29.54 6.18 8.81
N ILE A 363 -29.01 7.40 8.96
CA ILE A 363 -29.30 8.29 10.09
C ILE A 363 -30.80 8.58 10.21
N ALA A 364 -31.51 8.80 9.10
CA ALA A 364 -32.93 9.15 9.15
C ALA A 364 -33.80 8.02 9.74
N ARG A 365 -33.48 6.76 9.42
CA ARG A 365 -34.16 5.60 10.03
C ARG A 365 -33.72 5.33 11.47
N ALA A 366 -32.45 5.59 11.79
CA ALA A 366 -31.94 5.48 13.15
C ALA A 366 -32.56 6.54 14.08
N ASP A 367 -32.81 7.75 13.59
CA ASP A 367 -33.48 8.84 14.33
C ASP A 367 -34.92 8.53 14.74
N LEU A 368 -35.58 7.64 13.99
CA LEU A 368 -36.93 7.19 14.26
C LEU A 368 -36.97 5.97 15.20
N ASP A 369 -35.82 5.34 15.48
CA ASP A 369 -35.73 4.18 16.34
C ASP A 369 -35.65 4.58 17.81
N GLN A 370 -36.72 4.29 18.57
CA GLN A 370 -36.81 4.64 19.98
C GLN A 370 -35.79 3.92 20.87
N ALA A 371 -35.18 2.83 20.38
CA ALA A 371 -34.10 2.16 21.09
C ALA A 371 -32.78 2.95 21.05
N LEU A 372 -32.59 3.82 20.05
CA LEU A 372 -31.37 4.56 19.85
C LEU A 372 -31.47 5.95 20.47
N THR A 373 -30.47 6.31 21.29
CA THR A 373 -30.30 7.70 21.72
C THR A 373 -29.19 8.33 20.90
N LYS A 374 -29.48 9.37 20.11
CA LYS A 374 -28.45 10.13 19.40
C LYS A 374 -27.60 10.92 20.40
N ILE A 375 -26.28 10.80 20.31
CA ILE A 375 -25.33 11.44 21.23
C ILE A 375 -24.35 12.39 20.54
N ALA A 376 -24.18 12.25 19.22
CA ALA A 376 -23.39 13.17 18.42
C ALA A 376 -23.87 13.17 16.96
N HIS A 377 -23.67 14.28 16.26
CA HIS A 377 -23.93 14.37 14.83
C HIS A 377 -23.01 15.41 14.17
N VAL A 378 -22.49 15.06 13.00
CA VAL A 378 -21.70 15.97 12.15
C VAL A 378 -22.12 15.74 10.70
N ASP A 379 -22.41 16.82 9.98
CA ASP A 379 -22.44 16.81 8.52
C ASP A 379 -21.24 17.62 8.03
N PRO A 380 -20.23 17.00 7.39
CA PRO A 380 -19.05 17.72 6.92
C PRO A 380 -19.34 18.61 5.71
N ARG A 381 -20.53 18.50 5.11
CA ARG A 381 -20.89 19.18 3.86
C ARG A 381 -21.53 20.53 4.15
N THR A 382 -21.22 21.49 3.30
CA THR A 382 -22.01 22.73 3.15
C THR A 382 -23.38 22.45 2.53
N ALA A 383 -24.30 23.41 2.62
CA ALA A 383 -25.62 23.31 1.99
C ALA A 383 -25.52 23.08 0.46
N GLN A 384 -24.56 23.72 -0.21
CA GLN A 384 -24.33 23.50 -1.65
C GLN A 384 -23.79 22.09 -1.93
N GLU A 385 -22.87 21.59 -1.11
CA GLU A 385 -22.31 20.24 -1.27
C GLU A 385 -23.34 19.15 -0.98
N ALA A 386 -24.27 19.38 -0.06
CA ALA A 386 -25.40 18.48 0.18
C ALA A 386 -26.30 18.36 -1.07
N ILE A 387 -26.64 19.49 -1.71
CA ILE A 387 -27.39 19.50 -2.97
C ILE A 387 -26.62 18.76 -4.07
N LEU A 388 -25.31 19.00 -4.17
CA LEU A 388 -24.45 18.31 -5.13
C LEU A 388 -24.41 16.80 -4.88
N ALA A 389 -24.35 16.36 -3.63
CA ALA A 389 -24.36 14.94 -3.28
C ALA A 389 -25.67 14.25 -3.71
N GLU A 390 -26.82 14.91 -3.54
CA GLU A 390 -28.11 14.40 -4.04
C GLU A 390 -28.16 14.32 -5.57
N GLN A 391 -27.64 15.34 -6.26
CA GLN A 391 -27.51 15.33 -7.72
C GLN A 391 -26.63 14.17 -8.19
N LEU A 392 -25.45 14.00 -7.59
CA LEU A 392 -24.54 12.90 -7.90
C LEU A 392 -25.20 11.53 -7.69
N LEU A 393 -25.96 11.34 -6.60
CA LEU A 393 -26.67 10.09 -6.36
C LEU A 393 -27.70 9.78 -7.47
N ASN A 394 -28.43 10.79 -7.94
CA ASN A 394 -29.36 10.63 -9.06
C ASN A 394 -28.64 10.35 -10.37
N ASP A 395 -27.56 11.08 -10.67
CA ASP A 395 -26.78 10.90 -11.89
C ASP A 395 -26.08 9.53 -11.93
N ILE A 396 -25.60 9.04 -10.78
CA ILE A 396 -25.05 7.68 -10.65
C ILE A 396 -26.16 6.65 -10.90
N ARG A 397 -27.36 6.85 -10.34
CA ARG A 397 -28.51 5.96 -10.56
C ARG A 397 -28.87 5.86 -12.04
N GLU A 398 -29.04 6.99 -12.70
CA GLU A 398 -29.32 7.05 -14.14
C GLU A 398 -28.19 6.42 -14.96
N GLY A 399 -26.93 6.72 -14.61
CA GLY A 399 -25.76 6.15 -15.26
C GLY A 399 -25.71 4.62 -15.15
N LEU A 400 -26.02 4.06 -13.98
CA LEU A 400 -26.08 2.61 -13.77
C LEU A 400 -27.18 1.97 -14.63
N VAL A 401 -28.37 2.56 -14.68
CA VAL A 401 -29.45 2.08 -15.54
C VAL A 401 -29.05 2.14 -17.02
N ALA A 402 -28.48 3.25 -17.48
CA ALA A 402 -28.04 3.42 -18.85
C ALA A 402 -26.90 2.47 -19.25
N ALA A 403 -26.07 2.06 -18.29
CA ALA A 403 -24.99 1.10 -18.48
C ALA A 403 -25.44 -0.38 -18.39
N ASP A 404 -26.75 -0.65 -18.31
CA ASP A 404 -27.32 -1.98 -18.09
C ASP A 404 -26.83 -2.63 -16.78
N ARG A 405 -26.65 -1.80 -15.74
CA ARG A 405 -26.20 -2.16 -14.39
C ARG A 405 -27.26 -1.85 -13.33
N SER A 406 -28.54 -2.00 -13.68
CA SER A 406 -29.66 -1.67 -12.80
C SER A 406 -29.69 -2.50 -11.50
N GLU A 407 -29.04 -3.66 -11.48
CA GLU A 407 -28.88 -4.50 -10.29
C GLU A 407 -28.03 -3.85 -9.18
N LEU A 408 -27.21 -2.84 -9.53
CA LEU A 408 -26.43 -2.06 -8.57
C LEU A 408 -27.19 -0.86 -8.00
N VAL A 409 -28.37 -0.52 -8.54
CA VAL A 409 -29.16 0.62 -8.06
C VAL A 409 -29.62 0.47 -6.61
N PRO A 410 -30.05 -0.71 -6.12
CA PRO A 410 -30.35 -0.89 -4.69
C PRO A 410 -29.13 -0.64 -3.80
N ALA A 411 -27.92 -0.89 -4.31
CA ALA A 411 -26.70 -0.56 -3.60
C ALA A 411 -26.48 0.95 -3.48
N LEU A 412 -27.30 1.81 -4.12
CA LEU A 412 -27.33 3.27 -3.90
C LEU A 412 -28.18 3.74 -2.72
N ASP A 413 -28.91 2.83 -2.07
CA ASP A 413 -29.59 3.15 -0.81
C ASP A 413 -28.68 2.82 0.39
N THR A 414 -27.65 2.01 0.14
CA THR A 414 -26.46 1.80 0.98
C THR A 414 -25.16 1.99 0.18
N PRO A 415 -25.01 3.08 -0.61
CA PRO A 415 -23.85 3.22 -1.46
C PRO A 415 -22.64 3.52 -0.63
N GLY A 416 -21.51 3.10 -1.16
CA GLY A 416 -20.28 3.66 -0.71
C GLY A 416 -19.15 3.28 -1.60
N ALA A 417 -17.96 3.31 -1.02
CA ALA A 417 -16.76 2.83 -1.65
C ALA A 417 -16.90 1.41 -2.23
N SER A 418 -17.83 0.59 -1.73
CA SER A 418 -18.17 -0.74 -2.30
C SER A 418 -18.47 -0.71 -3.80
N LEU A 419 -19.12 0.35 -4.32
CA LEU A 419 -19.42 0.51 -5.74
C LEU A 419 -18.15 0.65 -6.59
N LEU A 420 -17.03 1.12 -6.02
CA LEU A 420 -15.74 1.19 -6.73
C LEU A 420 -15.06 -0.18 -6.87
N PHE A 421 -15.56 -1.21 -6.18
CA PHE A 421 -14.99 -2.56 -6.17
C PHE A 421 -15.89 -3.59 -6.86
N VAL A 422 -16.97 -3.17 -7.50
CA VAL A 422 -17.86 -4.10 -8.24
C VAL A 422 -17.17 -4.65 -9.49
N GLU A 423 -17.48 -5.91 -9.81
CA GLU A 423 -17.08 -6.54 -11.06
C GLU A 423 -18.31 -6.81 -11.95
N PRO A 424 -18.26 -6.50 -13.26
CA PRO A 424 -17.20 -5.75 -13.94
C PRO A 424 -17.14 -4.29 -13.45
N ALA A 425 -15.96 -3.68 -13.56
CA ALA A 425 -15.71 -2.32 -13.11
C ALA A 425 -16.69 -1.32 -13.74
N LEU A 426 -17.09 -0.31 -12.97
CA LEU A 426 -17.96 0.75 -13.45
C LEU A 426 -17.33 1.52 -14.63
N PRO A 427 -18.14 1.95 -15.62
CA PRO A 427 -17.71 2.93 -16.61
C PRO A 427 -17.03 4.14 -15.94
N ALA A 428 -15.95 4.64 -16.55
CA ALA A 428 -15.13 5.72 -15.97
C ALA A 428 -15.94 6.97 -15.53
N PRO A 429 -16.96 7.44 -16.27
CA PRO A 429 -17.79 8.56 -15.82
C PRO A 429 -18.54 8.27 -14.52
N ILE A 430 -19.11 7.08 -14.38
CA ILE A 430 -19.86 6.66 -13.18
C ILE A 430 -18.90 6.50 -11.99
N ALA A 431 -17.75 5.86 -12.21
CA ALA A 431 -16.74 5.71 -11.18
C ALA A 431 -16.23 7.05 -10.66
N GLU A 432 -16.13 8.07 -11.53
CA GLU A 432 -15.71 9.41 -11.13
C GLU A 432 -16.77 10.13 -10.29
N MET A 433 -18.06 10.02 -10.66
CA MET A 433 -19.16 10.55 -9.85
C MET A 433 -19.19 9.89 -8.46
N VAL A 434 -18.99 8.58 -8.37
CA VAL A 434 -18.89 7.85 -7.09
C VAL A 434 -17.71 8.37 -6.25
N ARG A 435 -16.53 8.61 -6.86
CA ARG A 435 -15.38 9.19 -6.14
C ARG A 435 -15.67 10.59 -5.63
N GLN A 436 -16.31 11.44 -6.44
CA GLN A 436 -16.70 12.77 -6.01
C GLN A 436 -17.68 12.71 -4.83
N LEU A 437 -18.68 11.84 -4.89
CA LEU A 437 -19.63 11.62 -3.80
C LEU A 437 -18.94 11.20 -2.49
N ILE A 438 -17.94 10.31 -2.57
CA ILE A 438 -17.14 9.89 -1.42
C ILE A 438 -16.29 11.05 -0.86
N LEU A 439 -15.68 11.87 -1.74
CA LEU A 439 -14.84 12.99 -1.34
C LEU A 439 -15.62 14.09 -0.59
N LEU A 440 -16.88 14.32 -0.96
CA LEU A 440 -17.77 15.25 -0.24
C LEU A 440 -18.00 14.83 1.22
N GLY A 441 -17.80 13.54 1.55
CA GLY A 441 -18.19 12.98 2.83
C GLY A 441 -19.68 12.75 2.95
N GLN A 442 -20.09 12.15 4.06
CA GLN A 442 -21.48 11.88 4.40
C GLN A 442 -21.75 12.33 5.84
N PRO A 443 -23.00 12.64 6.18
CA PRO A 443 -23.36 12.94 7.55
C PRO A 443 -23.11 11.70 8.40
N VAL A 444 -22.63 11.92 9.61
CA VAL A 444 -22.31 10.87 10.57
C VAL A 444 -22.98 11.18 11.89
N ALA A 445 -23.66 10.19 12.44
CA ALA A 445 -24.22 10.27 13.79
C ALA A 445 -23.69 9.13 14.63
N MET A 446 -23.50 9.42 15.92
CA MET A 446 -23.23 8.42 16.93
C MET A 446 -24.48 8.23 17.79
N TYR A 447 -24.85 6.98 18.02
CA TYR A 447 -25.97 6.60 18.88
C TYR A 447 -25.49 5.70 20.00
N ALA A 448 -26.20 5.76 21.12
CA ALA A 448 -26.02 4.87 22.25
C ALA A 448 -27.27 3.99 22.44
N VAL A 449 -27.05 2.73 22.80
CA VAL A 449 -28.11 1.76 23.09
C VAL A 449 -27.67 0.78 24.17
N THR A 450 -28.61 0.38 25.02
CA THR A 450 -28.36 -0.62 26.07
C THR A 450 -28.12 -2.00 25.45
N PRO A 451 -27.15 -2.77 25.97
CA PRO A 451 -26.91 -4.15 25.53
C PRO A 451 -28.17 -5.02 25.63
N GLY A 452 -28.36 -5.91 24.65
CA GLY A 452 -29.51 -6.82 24.56
C GLY A 452 -30.74 -6.24 23.87
N ILE A 453 -30.72 -4.96 23.46
CA ILE A 453 -31.80 -4.35 22.68
C ILE A 453 -31.52 -4.52 21.19
N THR A 454 -32.47 -5.12 20.47
CA THR A 454 -32.41 -5.25 19.01
C THR A 454 -32.65 -3.91 18.34
N VAL A 455 -31.68 -3.44 17.55
CA VAL A 455 -31.79 -2.24 16.70
C VAL A 455 -32.20 -2.67 15.29
N ALA A 456 -33.49 -2.83 15.05
CA ALA A 456 -34.01 -3.27 13.75
C ALA A 456 -33.79 -2.25 12.63
N SER A 457 -33.64 -0.97 12.97
CA SER A 457 -33.40 0.11 12.00
C SER A 457 -32.03 0.04 11.31
N LEU A 458 -31.05 -0.67 11.89
CA LEU A 458 -29.68 -0.78 11.38
C LEU A 458 -29.26 -2.21 11.01
N GLN A 459 -30.19 -3.16 11.11
CA GLN A 459 -30.10 -4.50 10.52
C GLN A 459 -30.57 -4.48 9.07
#